data_AF-A0AA46V369-F1
#
_entry.id   AF-A0AA46V369-F1
#
_cell.length_a   1.000
_cell.length_b   1.000
_cell.length_c   1.000
_cell.angle_alpha   90.00
_cell.angle_beta   90.00
_cell.angle_gamma   90.00
#
_symmetry.space_group_name_H-M   'P 1'
#
loop_
_entity.id
_entity.type
_entity.pdbx_description
1 polymer ?
#
loop_
_entity_poly.entity_id
_entity_poly.type
_entity_poly.pdbx_seq_one_letter_code
_entity_poly.pdbx_strand_id
1 'polypeptide(L)'
;MADPQIEELTQRAQRLRSLADHIDSLVDQPKRHSTTQMKSWSGPNADAVRGKLRTWHTTCTNVAKSLRDEAQQCTNDAKDLKKDDKK
;
A
#
# COMPACT_ATOMS: atom_id res chain seq x y z
N MET A 1 -30.78 10.00 -7.47
CA MET A 1 -29.92 8.98 -8.09
C MET A 1 -28.54 9.15 -7.48
N ALA A 2 -27.77 8.08 -7.24
CA ALA A 2 -26.39 8.24 -6.75
C ALA A 2 -25.59 9.03 -7.80
N ASP A 3 -24.85 10.04 -7.36
CA ASP A 3 -24.04 10.86 -8.26
C ASP A 3 -22.92 10.00 -8.87
N PRO A 4 -22.83 9.85 -10.21
CA PRO A 4 -21.84 8.99 -10.85
C PRO A 4 -20.39 9.33 -10.45
N GLN A 5 -20.12 10.58 -10.07
CA GLN A 5 -18.80 11.01 -9.58
C GLN A 5 -18.46 10.43 -8.20
N ILE A 6 -19.44 10.29 -7.30
CA ILE A 6 -19.27 9.67 -5.98
C ILE A 6 -18.99 8.18 -6.12
N GLU A 7 -19.65 7.52 -7.07
CA GLU A 7 -19.44 6.10 -7.37
C GLU A 7 -18.05 5.84 -7.95
N GLU A 8 -17.59 6.68 -8.88
CA GLU A 8 -16.25 6.60 -9.46
C GLU A 8 -15.15 6.79 -8.40
N LEU A 9 -15.28 7.81 -7.54
CA LEU A 9 -14.33 8.06 -6.44
C LEU A 9 -14.28 6.90 -5.45
N THR A 10 -15.44 6.29 -5.16
CA THR A 10 -15.53 5.13 -4.27
C THR A 10 -14.85 3.91 -4.88
N GLN A 11 -15.09 3.64 -6.17
CA GLN A 11 -14.44 2.54 -6.89
C GLN A 11 -12.92 2.76 -6.99
N ARG A 12 -12.47 3.98 -7.26
CA ARG A 12 -11.05 4.34 -7.30
C ARG A 12 -10.38 4.10 -5.95
N ALA A 13 -11.01 4.54 -4.86
CA ALA A 13 -10.51 4.30 -3.50
C ALA A 13 -10.41 2.80 -3.17
N GLN A 14 -11.37 1.97 -3.61
CA GLN A 14 -11.31 0.51 -3.42
C GLN A 14 -10.14 -0.11 -4.19
N ARG A 15 -9.92 0.29 -5.45
CA ARG A 15 -8.79 -0.21 -6.26
C ARG A 15 -7.44 0.17 -5.65
N LEU A 16 -7.31 1.40 -5.16
CA LEU A 16 -6.09 1.88 -4.49
C LEU A 16 -5.80 1.10 -3.20
N ARG A 17 -6.83 0.82 -2.38
CA ARG A 17 -6.69 -0.02 -1.18
C ARG A 17 -6.28 -1.45 -1.54
N SER A 18 -6.91 -2.05 -2.54
CA SER A 18 -6.57 -3.40 -3.00
C SER A 18 -5.13 -3.49 -3.52
N LEU A 19 -4.66 -2.46 -4.24
CA LEU A 19 -3.27 -2.39 -4.68
C LEU A 19 -2.29 -2.28 -3.50
N ALA A 20 -2.62 -1.46 -2.50
CA ALA A 20 -1.81 -1.34 -1.28
C ALA A 20 -1.70 -2.67 -0.53
N ASP A 21 -2.81 -3.40 -0.38
CA ASP A 21 -2.83 -4.71 0.28
C ASP A 21 -2.06 -5.77 -0.51
N HIS A 22 -2.11 -5.71 -1.84
CA HIS A 22 -1.30 -6.58 -2.70
C HIS A 22 0.20 -6.31 -2.49
N ILE A 23 0.61 -5.04 -2.49
CA ILE A 23 1.99 -4.65 -2.26
C ILE A 23 2.47 -5.16 -0.89
N ASP A 24 1.69 -4.98 0.18
CA ASP A 24 2.07 -5.48 1.51
C ASP A 24 2.22 -7.02 1.53
N SER A 25 1.35 -7.75 0.83
CA SER A 25 1.42 -9.21 0.72
C SER A 25 2.69 -9.69 0.00
N LEU A 26 3.06 -9.04 -1.10
CA LEU A 26 4.28 -9.36 -1.87
C LEU A 26 5.55 -9.17 -1.04
N VAL A 27 5.53 -8.24 -0.09
CA VAL A 27 6.71 -7.84 0.68
C VAL A 27 6.95 -8.75 1.89
N ASP A 28 5.91 -9.42 2.39
CA ASP A 28 6.02 -10.30 3.55
C ASP A 28 6.81 -11.59 3.23
N GLN A 29 6.68 -12.13 2.01
CA GLN A 29 7.35 -13.37 1.63
C GLN A 29 8.90 -13.24 1.57
N PRO A 30 9.48 -12.21 0.93
CA PRO A 30 10.93 -11.98 0.95
C PRO A 30 11.45 -11.59 2.33
N LYS A 31 10.67 -10.87 3.13
CA LYS A 31 11.00 -10.55 4.52
C LYS A 31 11.15 -11.82 5.35
N ARG A 32 10.14 -12.70 5.33
CA ARG A 32 10.17 -13.99 6.02
C ARG A 32 11.34 -14.85 5.55
N HIS A 33 11.61 -14.88 4.24
CA HIS A 33 12.75 -15.60 3.70
C HIS A 33 14.08 -15.04 4.23
N SER A 34 14.24 -13.72 4.25
CA SER A 34 15.43 -13.04 4.78
C SER A 34 15.63 -13.28 6.29
N THR A 35 14.56 -13.24 7.09
CA THR A 35 14.67 -13.39 8.55
C THR A 35 14.84 -14.84 8.99
N THR A 36 14.31 -15.79 8.22
CA THR A 36 14.24 -17.21 8.60
C THR A 36 15.31 -18.05 7.90
N GLN A 37 15.43 -17.93 6.58
CA GLN A 37 16.34 -18.79 5.79
C GLN A 37 17.77 -18.24 5.75
N MET A 38 17.92 -16.92 5.62
CA MET A 38 19.26 -16.32 5.58
C MET A 38 19.91 -16.24 6.96
N LYS A 39 19.26 -16.63 8.06
CA LYS A 39 19.82 -16.49 9.43
C LYS A 39 21.14 -17.24 9.62
N SER A 40 21.33 -18.34 8.89
CA SER A 40 22.56 -19.14 8.87
C SER A 40 23.63 -18.64 7.89
N TRP A 41 23.28 -17.70 7.00
CA TRP A 41 24.22 -17.14 6.03
C TRP A 41 25.02 -16.02 6.69
N SER A 42 26.29 -16.27 6.95
CA SER A 42 27.25 -15.32 7.50
C SER A 42 28.20 -14.82 6.41
N GLY A 43 28.40 -13.51 6.34
CA GLY A 43 29.35 -12.87 5.44
C GLY A 43 28.83 -11.57 4.80
N PRO A 44 29.72 -10.72 4.26
CA PRO A 44 29.39 -9.39 3.74
C PRO A 44 28.34 -9.42 2.62
N ASN A 45 28.31 -10.48 1.81
CA ASN A 45 27.31 -10.66 0.75
C ASN A 45 25.90 -10.93 1.32
N ALA A 46 25.81 -11.69 2.41
CA ALA A 46 24.53 -11.97 3.06
C ALA A 46 23.96 -10.70 3.71
N ASP A 47 24.81 -9.90 4.36
CA ASP A 47 24.42 -8.62 4.94
C ASP A 47 24.00 -7.60 3.89
N ALA A 48 24.70 -7.55 2.74
CA ALA A 48 24.31 -6.71 1.61
C ALA A 48 22.91 -7.09 1.07
N VAL A 49 22.61 -8.38 0.92
CA VAL A 49 21.29 -8.82 0.45
C VAL A 49 20.19 -8.55 1.48
N ARG A 50 20.43 -8.80 2.77
CA ARG A 50 19.49 -8.44 3.85
C ARG A 50 19.23 -6.93 3.87
N GLY A 51 20.27 -6.11 3.71
CA GLY A 51 20.15 -4.65 3.61
C GLY A 51 19.26 -4.21 2.45
N LYS A 52 19.50 -4.76 1.25
CA LYS A 52 18.65 -4.49 0.07
C LYS A 52 17.20 -4.90 0.28
N LEU A 53 16.94 -6.08 0.86
CA LEU A 53 15.59 -6.56 1.17
C LEU A 53 14.89 -5.66 2.19
N ARG A 54 15.61 -5.15 3.19
CA ARG A 54 15.08 -4.20 4.18
C ARG A 54 14.73 -2.85 3.55
N THR A 55 15.59 -2.33 2.68
CA THR A 55 15.32 -1.09 1.93
C THR A 55 14.10 -1.27 1.04
N TRP A 56 14.05 -2.38 0.28
CA TRP A 56 12.91 -2.69 -0.57
C TRP A 56 11.60 -2.78 0.22
N HIS A 57 11.61 -3.45 1.38
CA HIS A 57 10.44 -3.49 2.27
C HIS A 57 10.00 -2.09 2.70
N THR A 58 10.95 -1.24 3.08
CA THR A 58 10.63 0.14 3.51
C THR A 58 10.00 0.93 2.37
N THR A 59 10.54 0.82 1.15
CA THR A 59 9.97 1.47 -0.03
C THR A 59 8.56 0.98 -0.32
N CYS A 60 8.31 -0.33 -0.30
CA CYS A 60 6.98 -0.87 -0.56
C CYS A 60 5.96 -0.46 0.51
N THR A 61 6.33 -0.45 1.79
CA THR A 61 5.46 0.05 2.88
C THR A 61 5.12 1.53 2.68
N ASN A 62 6.08 2.35 2.24
CA ASN A 62 5.84 3.76 1.94
C ASN A 62 4.86 3.93 0.77
N VAL A 63 5.03 3.17 -0.32
CA VAL A 63 4.11 3.21 -1.46
C VAL A 63 2.70 2.76 -1.06
N ALA A 64 2.59 1.66 -0.31
CA ALA A 64 1.30 1.17 0.18
C ALA A 64 0.61 2.21 1.09
N LYS A 65 1.39 2.94 1.90
CA LYS A 65 0.87 4.05 2.72
C LYS A 65 0.36 5.20 1.84
N SER A 66 1.14 5.67 0.87
CA SER A 66 0.71 6.71 -0.05
C SER A 66 -0.58 6.34 -0.80
N LEU A 67 -0.70 5.09 -1.27
CA LEU A 67 -1.91 4.59 -1.92
C LEU A 67 -3.13 4.61 -0.99
N ARG A 68 -2.95 4.30 0.30
CA ARG A 68 -4.02 4.38 1.31
C ARG A 68 -4.40 5.82 1.62
N ASP A 69 -3.44 6.72 1.67
CA ASP A 69 -3.67 8.16 1.90
C ASP A 69 -4.46 8.76 0.72
N GLU A 70 -4.09 8.43 -0.52
CA GLU A 70 -4.84 8.82 -1.73
C GLU A 70 -6.26 8.23 -1.74
N ALA A 71 -6.41 6.95 -1.39
CA ALA A 71 -7.73 6.34 -1.28
C ALA A 71 -8.60 7.01 -0.22
N GLN A 72 -7.99 7.47 0.88
CA GLN A 72 -8.68 8.20 1.94
C GLN A 72 -9.11 9.60 1.48
N GLN A 73 -8.26 10.31 0.72
CA GLN A 73 -8.61 11.58 0.10
C GLN A 73 -9.80 11.42 -0.86
N CYS A 74 -9.76 10.46 -1.79
CA CYS A 74 -10.90 10.20 -2.68
C CYS A 74 -12.20 9.87 -1.92
N THR A 75 -12.10 9.19 -0.78
CA THR A 75 -13.27 8.89 0.07
C THR A 75 -13.81 10.15 0.77
N ASN A 76 -12.93 11.08 1.16
CA ASN A 76 -13.31 12.33 1.78
C ASN A 76 -13.94 13.29 0.75
N ASP A 77 -13.35 13.42 -0.43
CA ASP A 77 -13.88 14.23 -1.53
C ASP A 77 -15.30 13.78 -1.92
N ALA A 78 -15.51 12.46 -2.01
CA ALA A 78 -16.83 11.88 -2.27
C ALA A 78 -17.86 12.21 -1.17
N LYS A 79 -17.43 12.28 0.10
CA LYS A 79 -18.30 12.66 1.22
C LYS A 79 -18.64 14.14 1.21
N ASP A 80 -17.71 15.00 0.83
CA ASP A 80 -17.92 16.43 0.78
C ASP A 80 -18.79 16.82 -0.42
N LEU A 81 -18.59 16.19 -1.60
CA LEU A 81 -19.54 16.29 -2.72
C LEU A 81 -20.98 15.93 -2.31
N LYS A 82 -21.14 14.84 -1.55
CA LYS A 82 -22.46 14.41 -1.05
C LYS A 82 -23.11 15.40 -0.08
N LYS A 83 -22.32 16.22 0.61
CA LYS A 83 -22.83 17.25 1.54
C LYS A 83 -23.21 18.52 0.79
N ASP A 84 -22.43 18.93 -0.22
CA ASP A 84 -22.75 20.08 -1.06
C ASP A 84 -24.01 19.84 -1.90
N ASP A 85 -24.22 18.62 -2.41
CA ASP A 85 -25.45 18.25 -3.16
C ASP A 85 -26.73 18.24 -2.30
N LYS A 86 -26.59 18.31 -0.97
CA LYS A 86 -27.71 18.38 0.00
C LYS A 86 -28.08 19.79 0.43
N LYS A 87 -27.37 20.82 -0.05
CA LYS A 87 -27.53 22.22 0.36
C LYS A 87 -28.29 23.02 -0.70
#